data_AF-A0A7S2F723-F1
#
_entry.id   AF-A0A7S2F723-F1
#
_cell.length_a   1.000
_cell.length_b   1.000
_cell.length_c   1.000
_cell.angle_alpha   90.00
_cell.angle_beta   90.00
_cell.angle_gamma   90.00
#
_symmetry.space_group_name_H-M   'P 1'
#
loop_
_entity.id
_entity.type
_entity.pdbx_description
1 polymer ?
#
loop_
_entity_poly.entity_id
_entity_poly.type
_entity_poly.pdbx_seq_one_letter_code
_entity_poly.pdbx_strand_id
1 'polypeptide(L)'
;LCWMLRVLGIGSKLKTLWDLKLKFEALPIPFAAVLGDYALYYSGKLLPAALPPQICAQSKKYGHHLLLEVGDYGGGEATRFWERLTTFKEGCGDDDVAVYRCSDSEVQAVQYFRFAAAPAFRTWCVGNGLEGISVDYALPKNGTIAPLIQANKGSTSANGGDTGVALRMRYSHFGCNVWHEDLAFSPGVDVNAAKMNLKHTVESLGGKLPAEHGHGIEYAGTQEAKARWMIMDPLNVFNPGVGHLSVDRCYGNDIQK
;
A
#
# COMPACT_ATOMS: atom_id res chain seq x y z
N LEU A 1 -7.71 -12.32 -6.98
CA LEU A 1 -8.40 -11.73 -5.80
C LEU A 1 -9.69 -10.98 -6.16
N CYS A 2 -9.67 -9.90 -6.95
CA CYS A 2 -10.88 -9.10 -7.25
C CYS A 2 -12.05 -9.92 -7.79
N TRP A 3 -11.81 -10.84 -8.72
CA TRP A 3 -12.85 -11.73 -9.23
C TRP A 3 -13.47 -12.60 -8.13
N MET A 4 -12.64 -13.17 -7.24
CA MET A 4 -13.14 -13.94 -6.10
C MET A 4 -13.98 -13.07 -5.16
N LEU A 5 -13.55 -11.82 -4.89
CA LEU A 5 -14.32 -10.89 -4.05
C LEU A 5 -15.70 -10.58 -4.66
N ARG A 6 -15.79 -10.46 -6.00
CA ARG A 6 -17.08 -10.26 -6.69
C ARG A 6 -17.98 -11.48 -6.62
N VAL A 7 -17.42 -12.67 -6.84
CA VAL A 7 -18.21 -13.90 -6.95
C VAL A 7 -18.60 -14.46 -5.58
N LEU A 8 -17.68 -14.42 -4.62
CA LEU A 8 -17.86 -15.02 -3.29
C LEU A 8 -18.33 -14.01 -2.24
N GLY A 9 -18.17 -12.71 -2.50
CA GLY A 9 -18.37 -11.66 -1.52
C GLY A 9 -17.30 -11.65 -0.42
N ILE A 10 -17.30 -10.58 0.38
CA ILE A 10 -16.55 -10.54 1.64
C ILE A 10 -17.42 -11.23 2.69
N GLY A 11 -16.97 -12.37 3.22
CA GLY A 11 -17.78 -13.13 4.18
C GLY A 11 -17.18 -14.48 4.54
N SER A 12 -18.02 -15.36 5.11
CA SER A 12 -17.61 -16.65 5.67
C SER A 12 -16.88 -17.55 4.66
N LYS A 13 -17.32 -17.57 3.39
CA LYS A 13 -16.67 -18.37 2.33
C LYS A 13 -15.22 -17.93 2.10
N LEU A 14 -14.99 -16.61 1.98
CA LEU A 14 -13.64 -16.07 1.80
C LEU A 14 -12.78 -16.34 3.04
N LYS A 15 -13.36 -16.22 4.24
CA LYS A 15 -12.68 -16.58 5.49
C LYS A 15 -12.25 -18.05 5.50
N THR A 16 -13.12 -18.98 5.12
CA THR A 16 -12.78 -20.41 5.07
C THR A 16 -11.64 -20.67 4.10
N LEU A 17 -11.64 -20.04 2.93
CA LEU A 17 -10.54 -20.14 1.97
C LEU A 17 -9.24 -19.56 2.52
N TRP A 18 -9.32 -18.44 3.24
CA TRP A 18 -8.18 -17.82 3.92
C TRP A 18 -7.61 -18.73 5.02
N ASP A 19 -8.46 -19.29 5.88
CA ASP A 19 -8.04 -20.21 6.94
C ASP A 19 -7.39 -21.48 6.36
N LEU A 20 -7.92 -21.99 5.24
CA LEU A 20 -7.33 -23.12 4.52
C LEU A 20 -5.96 -22.77 3.93
N LYS A 21 -5.83 -21.59 3.31
CA LYS A 21 -4.54 -21.06 2.83
C LYS A 21 -3.52 -21.01 3.97
N LEU A 22 -3.88 -20.44 5.11
CA LEU A 22 -2.97 -20.34 6.27
C LEU A 22 -2.50 -21.71 6.77
N LYS A 23 -3.41 -22.69 6.85
CA LYS A 23 -3.06 -24.07 7.21
C LYS A 23 -2.08 -24.70 6.23
N PHE A 24 -2.26 -24.44 4.94
CA PHE A 24 -1.37 -24.93 3.90
C PHE A 24 0.00 -24.26 3.95
N GLU A 25 0.04 -22.94 4.14
CA GLU A 25 1.29 -22.16 4.27
C GLU A 25 2.10 -22.53 5.51
N ALA A 26 1.44 -23.03 6.56
CA ALA A 26 2.06 -23.50 7.80
C ALA A 26 2.61 -24.94 7.72
N LEU A 27 2.40 -25.66 6.60
CA LEU A 27 2.95 -26.99 6.44
C LEU A 27 4.49 -26.93 6.43
N PRO A 28 5.20 -27.88 7.07
CA PRO A 28 6.66 -27.90 7.14
C PRO A 28 7.30 -28.40 5.83
N ILE A 29 6.81 -27.91 4.69
CA ILE A 29 7.27 -28.24 3.35
C ILE A 29 8.01 -27.02 2.80
N PRO A 30 9.21 -27.18 2.21
CA PRO A 30 9.89 -26.08 1.53
C PRO A 30 8.94 -25.37 0.57
N PHE A 31 8.96 -24.03 0.58
CA PHE A 31 8.14 -23.17 -0.28
C PHE A 31 6.62 -23.19 -0.04
N ALA A 32 6.11 -23.93 0.96
CA ALA A 32 4.67 -23.96 1.27
C ALA A 32 4.06 -22.56 1.43
N ALA A 33 4.80 -21.65 2.08
CA ALA A 33 4.43 -20.26 2.32
C ALA A 33 4.22 -19.40 1.05
N VAL A 34 4.71 -19.85 -0.12
CA VAL A 34 4.61 -19.09 -1.40
C VAL A 34 3.84 -19.82 -2.49
N LEU A 35 3.53 -21.11 -2.30
CA LEU A 35 2.76 -21.90 -3.26
C LEU A 35 1.37 -21.29 -3.54
N GLY A 36 0.71 -20.74 -2.51
CA GLY A 36 -0.57 -20.05 -2.67
C GLY A 36 -0.45 -18.82 -3.58
N ASP A 37 0.60 -18.02 -3.39
CA ASP A 37 0.91 -16.88 -4.25
C ASP A 37 1.19 -17.31 -5.70
N TYR A 38 1.98 -18.37 -5.92
CA TYR A 38 2.19 -18.91 -7.28
C TYR A 38 0.88 -19.36 -7.94
N ALA A 39 0.05 -20.12 -7.22
CA ALA A 39 -1.24 -20.57 -7.74
C ALA A 39 -2.14 -19.38 -8.12
N LEU A 40 -2.19 -18.33 -7.29
CA LEU A 40 -2.94 -17.10 -7.56
C LEU A 40 -2.35 -16.32 -8.75
N TYR A 41 -1.04 -16.24 -8.86
CA TYR A 41 -0.36 -15.57 -9.97
C TYR A 41 -0.68 -16.22 -11.31
N TYR A 42 -0.57 -17.54 -11.43
CA TYR A 42 -0.84 -18.25 -12.68
C TYR A 42 -2.34 -18.32 -13.00
N SER A 43 -3.20 -18.61 -12.02
CA SER A 43 -4.65 -18.62 -12.24
C SER A 43 -5.19 -17.23 -12.58
N GLY A 44 -4.59 -16.16 -12.04
CA GLY A 44 -4.96 -14.78 -12.35
C GLY A 44 -4.84 -14.42 -13.83
N LYS A 45 -3.96 -15.09 -14.59
CA LYS A 45 -3.80 -14.90 -16.04
C LYS A 45 -4.96 -15.45 -16.86
N LEU A 46 -5.77 -16.35 -16.29
CA LEU A 46 -6.92 -16.97 -16.94
C LEU A 46 -8.25 -16.29 -16.58
N LEU A 47 -8.25 -15.42 -15.56
CA LEU A 47 -9.44 -14.74 -15.08
C LEU A 47 -9.72 -13.47 -15.89
N PRO A 48 -10.99 -13.03 -15.97
CA PRO A 48 -11.34 -11.78 -16.64
C PRO A 48 -10.72 -10.57 -15.92
N ALA A 49 -10.67 -9.45 -16.64
CA ALA A 49 -10.11 -8.21 -16.12
C ALA A 49 -10.76 -7.79 -14.79
N ALA A 50 -9.90 -7.35 -13.86
CA ALA A 50 -10.32 -6.89 -12.55
C ALA A 50 -11.02 -5.52 -12.59
N LEU A 51 -11.12 -4.85 -13.73
CA LEU A 51 -11.84 -3.59 -13.88
C LEU A 51 -12.83 -3.68 -15.06
N PRO A 52 -13.93 -2.91 -15.03
CA PRO A 52 -14.82 -2.76 -16.19
C PRO A 52 -14.06 -2.28 -17.44
N PRO A 53 -14.52 -2.62 -18.66
CA PRO A 53 -13.81 -2.26 -19.91
C PRO A 53 -13.53 -0.76 -20.07
N GLN A 54 -14.50 0.08 -19.72
CA GLN A 54 -14.38 1.54 -19.79
C GLN A 54 -13.24 2.04 -18.90
N ILE A 55 -13.18 1.55 -17.66
CA ILE A 55 -12.15 1.94 -16.68
C ILE A 55 -10.79 1.36 -17.08
N CYS A 56 -10.74 0.14 -17.62
CA CYS A 56 -9.53 -0.42 -18.23
C CYS A 56 -9.01 0.42 -19.40
N ALA A 57 -9.89 1.03 -20.18
CA ALA A 57 -9.48 1.91 -21.28
C ALA A 57 -8.89 3.22 -20.73
N GLN A 58 -9.53 3.82 -19.72
CA GLN A 58 -8.99 5.00 -19.04
C GLN A 58 -7.62 4.69 -18.41
N SER A 59 -7.45 3.53 -17.76
CA SER A 59 -6.20 3.13 -17.09
C SER A 59 -5.01 3.01 -18.03
N LYS A 60 -5.25 2.79 -19.33
CA LYS A 60 -4.23 2.76 -20.37
C LYS A 60 -3.95 4.13 -20.99
N LYS A 61 -4.92 5.05 -20.94
CA LYS A 61 -4.82 6.39 -21.53
C LYS A 61 -4.14 7.40 -20.59
N TYR A 62 -4.42 7.34 -19.29
CA TYR A 62 -3.91 8.32 -18.32
C TYR A 62 -2.89 7.70 -17.36
N GLY A 63 -1.86 8.47 -16.99
CA GLY A 63 -0.82 8.03 -16.05
C GLY A 63 -1.22 8.11 -14.58
N HIS A 64 -2.22 8.92 -14.24
CA HIS A 64 -2.71 9.12 -12.87
C HIS A 64 -4.22 8.92 -12.81
N HIS A 65 -4.68 8.24 -11.76
CA HIS A 65 -6.09 7.90 -11.55
C HIS A 65 -6.49 8.31 -10.15
N LEU A 66 -7.56 9.10 -10.06
CA LEU A 66 -8.15 9.50 -8.79
C LEU A 66 -9.57 8.95 -8.68
N LEU A 67 -9.78 8.10 -7.69
CA LEU A 67 -11.11 7.58 -7.35
C LEU A 67 -11.73 8.53 -6.32
N LEU A 68 -12.85 9.14 -6.68
CA LEU A 68 -13.58 10.07 -5.82
C LEU A 68 -14.95 9.47 -5.46
N GLU A 69 -15.17 9.30 -4.17
CA GLU A 69 -16.49 9.02 -3.60
C GLU A 69 -16.97 10.30 -2.90
N VAL A 70 -18.09 10.84 -3.35
CA VAL A 70 -18.61 12.14 -2.89
C VAL A 70 -19.97 11.91 -2.25
N GLY A 71 -20.07 12.17 -0.95
CA GLY A 71 -21.33 12.18 -0.23
C GLY A 71 -22.09 13.48 -0.44
N ASP A 72 -23.41 13.39 -0.61
CA ASP A 72 -24.33 14.52 -0.55
C ASP A 72 -25.17 14.38 0.72
N TYR A 73 -25.15 15.42 1.56
CA TYR A 73 -25.84 15.42 2.86
C TYR A 73 -27.06 16.35 2.84
N GLY A 74 -27.51 16.75 1.64
CA GLY A 74 -28.67 17.62 1.44
C GLY A 74 -28.34 19.11 1.46
N GLY A 75 -27.05 19.47 1.60
CA GLY A 75 -26.56 20.84 1.61
C GLY A 75 -26.10 21.34 0.24
N GLY A 76 -26.26 20.53 -0.82
CA GLY A 76 -25.81 20.86 -2.18
C GLY A 76 -24.31 20.56 -2.40
N GLU A 77 -23.74 19.62 -1.64
CA GLU A 77 -22.33 19.22 -1.77
C GLU A 77 -22.02 18.68 -3.17
N ALA A 78 -22.90 17.84 -3.72
CA ALA A 78 -22.69 17.26 -5.05
C ALA A 78 -22.70 18.34 -6.14
N THR A 79 -23.63 19.31 -6.06
CA THR A 79 -23.70 20.43 -7.01
C THR A 79 -22.40 21.24 -6.99
N ARG A 80 -21.96 21.67 -5.81
CA ARG A 80 -20.71 22.43 -5.65
C ARG A 80 -19.48 21.64 -6.12
N PHE A 81 -19.48 20.32 -5.90
CA PHE A 81 -18.41 19.44 -6.39
C PHE A 81 -18.36 19.43 -7.91
N TRP A 82 -19.49 19.21 -8.59
CA TRP A 82 -19.56 19.17 -10.05
C TRP A 82 -19.22 20.52 -10.69
N GLU A 83 -19.68 21.63 -10.12
CA GLU A 83 -19.28 22.97 -10.56
C GLU A 83 -17.76 23.15 -10.52
N ARG A 84 -17.13 22.88 -9.38
CA ARG A 84 -15.68 23.02 -9.21
C ARG A 84 -14.90 22.09 -10.13
N LEU A 85 -15.35 20.85 -10.29
CA LEU A 85 -14.70 19.87 -11.16
C LEU A 85 -14.81 20.28 -12.63
N THR A 86 -15.93 20.87 -13.04
CA THR A 86 -16.15 21.37 -14.39
C THR A 86 -15.24 22.56 -14.68
N THR A 87 -15.21 23.56 -13.79
CA THR A 87 -14.29 24.71 -13.90
C THR A 87 -12.82 24.29 -13.93
N PHE A 88 -12.42 23.30 -13.12
CA PHE A 88 -11.07 22.74 -13.15
C PHE A 88 -10.76 22.12 -14.52
N LYS A 89 -11.67 21.31 -15.06
CA LYS A 89 -11.50 20.64 -16.35
C LYS A 89 -11.42 21.65 -17.51
N GLU A 90 -12.24 22.70 -17.49
CA GLU A 90 -12.22 23.77 -18.50
C GLU A 90 -10.88 24.54 -18.53
N GLY A 91 -10.15 24.55 -17.40
CA GLY A 91 -8.81 25.14 -17.32
C GLY A 91 -7.69 24.21 -17.78
N CYS A 92 -7.98 22.96 -18.16
CA CYS A 92 -7.02 21.95 -18.61
C CYS A 92 -7.14 21.73 -20.13
N GLY A 93 -6.14 21.10 -20.76
CA GLY A 93 -6.28 20.66 -22.15
C GLY A 93 -7.33 19.54 -22.30
N ASP A 94 -7.96 19.46 -23.48
CA ASP A 94 -9.07 18.52 -23.76
C ASP A 94 -8.73 17.04 -23.45
N ASP A 95 -7.44 16.68 -23.55
CA ASP A 95 -6.93 15.32 -23.31
C ASP A 95 -6.12 15.17 -22.01
N ASP A 96 -5.98 16.22 -21.20
CA ASP A 96 -5.22 16.17 -19.95
C ASP A 96 -6.01 15.51 -18.82
N VAL A 97 -7.32 15.74 -18.78
CA VAL A 97 -8.21 15.29 -17.70
C VAL A 97 -9.50 14.70 -18.26
N ALA A 98 -9.74 13.41 -17.96
CA ALA A 98 -11.04 12.79 -18.13
C ALA A 98 -11.74 12.58 -16.80
N VAL A 99 -13.07 12.80 -16.83
CA VAL A 99 -13.96 12.51 -15.71
C VAL A 99 -14.94 11.44 -16.16
N TYR A 100 -14.97 10.33 -15.44
CA TYR A 100 -15.89 9.21 -15.67
C TYR A 100 -16.71 8.94 -14.42
N ARG A 101 -18.04 9.02 -14.53
CA ARG A 101 -18.94 8.64 -13.46
C ARG A 101 -19.18 7.13 -13.53
N CYS A 102 -18.70 6.41 -12.51
CA CYS A 102 -18.99 4.97 -12.37
C CYS A 102 -20.49 4.77 -12.17
N SER A 103 -21.04 3.75 -12.83
CA SER A 103 -22.37 3.21 -12.50
C SER A 103 -22.31 2.39 -11.21
N ASP A 104 -23.48 2.16 -10.58
CA ASP A 104 -23.56 1.43 -9.30
C ASP A 104 -22.92 0.03 -9.37
N SER A 105 -23.04 -0.64 -10.52
CA SER A 105 -22.44 -1.96 -10.74
C SER A 105 -20.90 -1.91 -10.89
N GLU A 106 -20.35 -0.76 -11.29
CA GLU A 106 -18.91 -0.53 -11.44
C GLU A 106 -18.24 -0.08 -10.14
N VAL A 107 -18.98 0.59 -9.24
CA VAL A 107 -18.43 1.11 -7.98
C VAL A 107 -17.76 -0.01 -7.17
N GLN A 108 -18.47 -1.11 -6.94
CA GLN A 108 -17.94 -2.25 -6.19
C GLN A 108 -16.69 -2.84 -6.87
N ALA A 109 -16.71 -2.89 -8.21
CA ALA A 109 -15.62 -3.39 -9.01
C ALA A 109 -14.32 -2.57 -8.84
N VAL A 110 -14.45 -1.24 -8.80
CA VAL A 110 -13.35 -0.28 -8.60
C VAL A 110 -12.84 -0.29 -7.16
N GLN A 111 -13.74 -0.34 -6.18
CA GLN A 111 -13.38 -0.44 -4.76
C GLN A 111 -12.54 -1.70 -4.51
N TYR A 112 -12.98 -2.87 -4.98
CA TYR A 112 -12.20 -4.11 -4.85
C TYR A 112 -10.84 -4.04 -5.53
N PHE A 113 -10.74 -3.39 -6.70
CA PHE A 113 -9.46 -3.19 -7.36
C PHE A 113 -8.50 -2.35 -6.50
N ARG A 114 -8.98 -1.24 -5.92
CA ARG A 114 -8.20 -0.38 -5.03
C ARG A 114 -7.76 -1.08 -3.74
N PHE A 115 -8.62 -1.90 -3.14
CA PHE A 115 -8.30 -2.65 -1.92
C PHE A 115 -7.39 -3.86 -2.17
N ALA A 116 -7.42 -4.44 -3.37
CA ALA A 116 -6.60 -5.57 -3.74
C ALA A 116 -5.15 -5.21 -4.12
N ALA A 117 -4.78 -3.92 -4.11
CA ALA A 117 -3.47 -3.45 -4.56
C ALA A 117 -2.30 -4.15 -3.84
N ALA A 118 -2.22 -4.03 -2.50
CA ALA A 118 -1.15 -4.64 -1.71
C ALA A 118 -1.03 -6.17 -1.89
N PRO A 119 -2.10 -6.98 -1.75
CA PRO A 119 -1.98 -8.42 -1.97
C PRO A 119 -1.68 -8.77 -3.44
N ALA A 120 -2.18 -8.01 -4.42
CA ALA A 120 -1.83 -8.23 -5.83
C ALA A 120 -0.34 -7.96 -6.10
N PHE A 121 0.23 -6.92 -5.47
CA PHE A 121 1.66 -6.63 -5.56
C PHE A 121 2.52 -7.76 -5.00
N ARG A 122 2.19 -8.28 -3.82
CA ARG A 122 2.87 -9.46 -3.25
C ARG A 122 2.83 -10.65 -4.20
N THR A 123 1.62 -11.04 -4.65
CA THR A 123 1.43 -12.17 -5.56
C THR A 123 2.21 -11.96 -6.86
N TRP A 124 2.27 -10.73 -7.38
CA TRP A 124 3.06 -10.39 -8.56
C TRP A 124 4.57 -10.52 -8.32
N CYS A 125 5.09 -10.08 -7.17
CA CYS A 125 6.50 -10.24 -6.82
C CYS A 125 6.90 -11.71 -6.76
N VAL A 126 6.15 -12.52 -6.01
CA VAL A 126 6.41 -13.97 -5.87
C VAL A 126 6.37 -14.66 -7.23
N GLY A 127 5.34 -14.39 -8.03
CA GLY A 127 5.17 -15.00 -9.35
C GLY A 127 6.27 -14.69 -10.36
N ASN A 128 7.00 -13.58 -10.15
CA ASN A 128 8.14 -13.18 -10.99
C ASN A 128 9.50 -13.40 -10.30
N GLY A 129 9.54 -13.99 -9.10
CA GLY A 129 10.79 -14.20 -8.36
C GLY A 129 11.48 -12.91 -7.94
N LEU A 130 10.70 -11.88 -7.61
CA LEU A 130 11.18 -10.56 -7.19
C LEU A 130 11.00 -10.37 -5.67
N GLU A 131 11.82 -9.50 -5.10
CA GLU A 131 11.72 -9.09 -3.70
C GLU A 131 10.92 -7.79 -3.59
N GLY A 132 9.80 -7.83 -2.88
CA GLY A 132 8.90 -6.67 -2.71
C GLY A 132 9.02 -6.05 -1.32
N ILE A 133 9.05 -4.72 -1.27
CA ILE A 133 8.87 -3.95 -0.02
C ILE A 133 7.65 -3.03 -0.15
N SER A 134 7.07 -2.70 1.00
CA SER A 134 6.00 -1.71 1.13
C SER A 134 6.41 -0.65 2.15
N VAL A 135 6.13 0.62 1.85
CA VAL A 135 6.33 1.75 2.76
C VAL A 135 5.05 2.58 2.83
N ASP A 136 4.63 2.88 4.05
CA ASP A 136 3.42 3.65 4.36
C ASP A 136 3.82 4.98 5.00
N TYR A 137 3.48 6.10 4.36
CA TYR A 137 3.89 7.43 4.82
C TYR A 137 2.89 8.53 4.50
N ALA A 138 2.92 9.57 5.33
CA ALA A 138 2.20 10.82 5.09
C ALA A 138 3.19 11.89 4.67
N LEU A 139 2.88 12.65 3.62
CA LEU A 139 3.63 13.85 3.24
C LEU A 139 2.98 15.11 3.85
N PRO A 140 3.73 16.22 4.01
CA PRO A 140 3.14 17.51 4.38
C PRO A 140 1.99 17.86 3.45
N LYS A 141 0.96 18.57 3.93
CA LYS A 141 -0.23 18.89 3.10
C LYS A 141 0.09 19.65 1.80
N ASN A 142 1.17 20.43 1.79
CA ASN A 142 1.69 21.13 0.62
C ASN A 142 2.79 20.37 -0.13
N GLY A 143 3.14 19.16 0.31
CA GLY A 143 4.15 18.31 -0.30
C GLY A 143 3.62 17.65 -1.58
N THR A 144 4.18 18.02 -2.72
CA THR A 144 3.80 17.52 -4.05
C THR A 144 4.86 16.64 -4.69
N ILE A 145 6.04 16.54 -4.07
CA ILE A 145 7.19 15.82 -4.60
C ILE A 145 7.15 14.36 -4.14
N ALA A 146 7.24 13.45 -5.11
CA ALA A 146 7.43 12.03 -4.83
C ALA A 146 8.81 11.79 -4.20
N PRO A 147 8.92 11.09 -3.06
CA PRO A 147 10.20 10.72 -2.49
C PRO A 147 11.06 9.96 -3.50
N LEU A 148 12.33 10.29 -3.58
CA LEU A 148 13.30 9.55 -4.39
C LEU A 148 13.72 8.27 -3.67
N ILE A 149 13.98 7.24 -4.46
CA ILE A 149 14.57 5.99 -3.99
C ILE A 149 15.88 5.74 -4.70
N GLN A 150 16.91 5.43 -3.92
CA GLN A 150 18.18 4.90 -4.38
C GLN A 150 18.24 3.44 -3.97
N ALA A 151 18.35 2.56 -4.95
CA ALA A 151 18.66 1.16 -4.69
C ALA A 151 19.93 0.82 -5.47
N ASN A 152 20.94 0.41 -4.71
CA ASN A 152 22.21 -0.01 -5.27
C ASN A 152 22.12 -1.50 -5.55
N LYS A 153 22.30 -1.89 -6.82
CA LYS A 153 22.77 -3.25 -7.10
C LYS A 153 24.16 -3.36 -6.49
N GLY A 154 24.38 -4.29 -5.56
CA GLY A 154 25.69 -4.50 -4.95
C GLY A 154 26.76 -4.54 -6.05
N SER A 155 27.72 -3.61 -6.01
CA SER A 155 28.92 -3.53 -6.84
C SER A 155 28.78 -4.10 -8.26
N THR A 156 28.22 -3.36 -9.23
CA THR A 156 28.57 -3.49 -10.69
C THR A 156 27.82 -2.58 -11.68
N SER A 157 26.81 -1.78 -11.30
CA SER A 157 26.15 -0.94 -12.31
C SER A 157 26.87 0.40 -12.51
N ALA A 158 27.71 0.48 -13.55
CA ALA A 158 28.48 1.66 -13.95
C ALA A 158 27.67 2.71 -14.75
N ASN A 159 26.35 2.56 -14.88
CA ASN A 159 25.51 3.50 -15.63
C ASN A 159 24.40 4.03 -14.71
N GLY A 160 24.51 5.30 -14.30
CA GLY A 160 23.72 5.99 -13.26
C GLY A 160 22.22 6.18 -13.52
N GLY A 161 21.49 5.14 -13.90
CA GLY A 161 20.03 5.14 -14.03
C GLY A 161 19.32 3.86 -13.59
N ASP A 162 20.05 2.78 -13.29
CA ASP A 162 19.45 1.52 -12.86
C ASP A 162 19.29 1.49 -11.33
N THR A 163 18.13 1.96 -10.85
CA THR A 163 17.76 1.90 -9.43
C THR A 163 17.51 0.47 -8.95
N GLY A 164 17.61 -0.57 -9.78
CA GLY A 164 17.27 -1.96 -9.39
C GLY A 164 15.78 -2.20 -9.08
N VAL A 165 14.94 -1.16 -9.18
CA VAL A 165 13.48 -1.23 -9.02
C VAL A 165 12.87 -1.76 -10.31
N ALA A 166 12.34 -2.99 -10.26
CA ALA A 166 11.62 -3.62 -11.37
C ALA A 166 10.19 -3.08 -11.53
N LEU A 167 9.54 -2.70 -10.42
CA LEU A 167 8.21 -2.10 -10.42
C LEU A 167 8.06 -1.15 -9.22
N ARG A 168 7.46 0.02 -9.45
CA ARG A 168 7.09 0.98 -8.41
C ARG A 168 5.60 1.28 -8.50
N MET A 169 4.82 0.79 -7.55
CA MET A 169 3.38 1.00 -7.47
C MET A 169 3.09 1.99 -6.35
N ARG A 170 2.51 3.14 -6.70
CA ARG A 170 2.14 4.20 -5.75
C ARG A 170 0.64 4.40 -5.77
N TYR A 171 0.00 4.29 -4.61
CA TYR A 171 -1.42 4.50 -4.43
C TYR A 171 -1.66 5.17 -3.07
N SER A 172 -2.73 5.95 -2.95
CA SER A 172 -2.88 6.85 -1.81
C SER A 172 -4.31 6.93 -1.29
N HIS A 173 -4.42 7.49 -0.09
CA HIS A 173 -5.58 8.24 0.35
C HIS A 173 -5.30 9.70 0.01
N PHE A 174 -5.57 10.07 -1.25
CA PHE A 174 -5.05 11.29 -1.87
C PHE A 174 -5.35 12.57 -1.08
N GLY A 175 -6.59 12.72 -0.59
CA GLY A 175 -7.00 13.89 0.20
C GLY A 175 -6.28 14.03 1.55
N CYS A 176 -5.74 12.95 2.10
CA CYS A 176 -4.99 12.95 3.35
C CYS A 176 -3.47 13.10 3.14
N ASN A 177 -3.01 13.09 1.89
CA ASN A 177 -1.61 12.97 1.50
C ASN A 177 -0.89 11.76 2.14
N VAL A 178 -1.62 10.66 2.34
CA VAL A 178 -1.11 9.37 2.81
C VAL A 178 -0.87 8.46 1.62
N TRP A 179 0.35 7.94 1.51
CA TRP A 179 0.84 7.16 0.39
C TRP A 179 1.28 5.78 0.83
N HIS A 180 0.86 4.80 0.03
CA HIS A 180 1.37 3.44 0.02
C HIS A 180 2.26 3.28 -1.18
N GLU A 181 3.49 2.88 -0.92
CA GLU A 181 4.50 2.71 -1.96
C GLU A 181 5.10 1.32 -1.91
N ASP A 182 4.72 0.54 -2.92
CA ASP A 182 5.11 -0.85 -3.12
C ASP A 182 6.18 -0.92 -4.21
N LEU A 183 7.35 -1.48 -3.88
CA LEU A 183 8.53 -1.49 -4.74
C LEU A 183 9.07 -2.91 -4.88
N ALA A 184 9.14 -3.40 -6.11
CA ALA A 184 9.69 -4.70 -6.43
C ALA A 184 11.10 -4.55 -6.96
N PHE A 185 12.01 -5.40 -6.50
CA PHE A 185 13.42 -5.39 -6.88
C PHE A 185 13.81 -6.71 -7.51
N SER A 186 14.76 -6.63 -8.45
CA SER A 186 15.44 -7.82 -8.97
C SER A 186 16.28 -8.49 -7.88
N PRO A 187 16.52 -9.82 -7.97
CA PRO A 187 17.43 -10.51 -7.06
C PRO A 187 18.80 -9.84 -6.96
N GLY A 188 19.36 -9.79 -5.75
CA GLY A 188 20.69 -9.23 -5.48
C GLY A 188 20.70 -7.72 -5.16
N VAL A 189 19.54 -7.07 -5.08
CA VAL A 189 19.42 -5.71 -4.51
C VAL A 189 19.29 -5.82 -3.00
N ASP A 190 19.99 -4.96 -2.26
CA ASP A 190 19.76 -4.80 -0.82
C ASP A 190 18.43 -4.05 -0.60
N VAL A 191 17.34 -4.80 -0.55
CA VAL A 191 15.99 -4.24 -0.38
C VAL A 191 15.79 -3.56 0.97
N ASN A 192 16.54 -3.96 2.00
CA ASN A 192 16.49 -3.30 3.30
C ASN A 192 17.15 -1.92 3.24
N ALA A 193 18.33 -1.81 2.62
CA ALA A 193 18.97 -0.52 2.40
C ALA A 193 18.10 0.40 1.53
N ALA A 194 17.48 -0.14 0.47
CA ALA A 194 16.55 0.59 -0.38
C ALA A 194 15.32 1.10 0.40
N LYS A 195 14.73 0.25 1.25
CA LYS A 195 13.62 0.61 2.13
C LYS A 195 14.00 1.73 3.09
N MET A 196 15.16 1.63 3.73
CA MET A 196 15.65 2.66 4.64
C MET A 196 15.97 3.97 3.93
N ASN A 197 16.54 3.92 2.72
CA ASN A 197 16.75 5.11 1.90
C ASN A 197 15.43 5.83 1.63
N LEU A 198 14.39 5.11 1.21
CA LEU A 198 13.07 5.70 0.97
C LEU A 198 12.49 6.34 2.25
N LYS A 199 12.58 5.64 3.39
CA LYS A 199 12.13 6.19 4.70
C LYS A 199 12.84 7.51 5.01
N HIS A 200 14.16 7.57 4.86
CA HIS A 200 14.93 8.80 5.09
C HIS A 200 14.56 9.91 4.11
N THR A 201 14.35 9.60 2.82
CA THR A 201 13.93 10.61 1.84
C THR A 201 12.56 11.20 2.22
N VAL A 202 11.61 10.36 2.65
CA VAL A 202 10.31 10.81 3.16
C VAL A 202 10.49 11.76 4.35
N GLU A 203 11.29 11.39 5.35
CA GLU A 203 11.54 12.23 6.53
C GLU A 203 12.22 13.56 6.15
N SER A 204 13.14 13.55 5.19
CA SER A 204 13.82 14.75 4.69
C SER A 204 12.88 15.73 4.01
N LEU A 205 11.78 15.23 3.42
CA LEU A 205 10.70 16.02 2.84
C LEU A 205 9.69 16.49 3.89
N GLY A 206 9.93 16.25 5.18
CA GLY A 206 9.02 16.56 6.28
C GLY A 206 7.87 15.56 6.44
N GLY A 207 7.95 14.42 5.74
CA GLY A 207 6.97 13.34 5.86
C GLY A 207 7.05 12.62 7.21
N LYS A 208 6.01 11.83 7.49
CA LYS A 208 5.89 11.02 8.71
C LYS A 208 5.64 9.56 8.35
N LEU A 209 6.32 8.66 9.05
CA LEU A 209 6.14 7.22 8.97
C LEU A 209 5.97 6.64 10.38
N PRO A 210 5.17 5.58 10.54
CA PRO A 210 4.15 5.13 9.60
C PRO A 210 2.97 6.11 9.58
N ALA A 211 2.13 6.08 8.55
CA ALA A 211 0.95 6.96 8.49
C ALA A 211 -0.28 6.30 9.11
N GLU A 212 -0.59 5.07 8.72
CA GLU A 212 -1.82 4.38 9.14
C GLU A 212 -1.61 2.93 9.60
N HIS A 213 -0.54 2.26 9.17
CA HIS A 213 -0.32 0.84 9.49
C HIS A 213 0.24 0.59 10.90
N GLY A 214 0.56 1.66 11.63
CA GLY A 214 1.12 1.57 12.98
C GLY A 214 2.59 1.14 12.99
N HIS A 215 3.22 1.26 14.16
CA HIS A 215 4.68 1.15 14.27
C HIS A 215 5.18 -0.29 14.11
N GLY A 216 4.40 -1.26 14.59
CA GLY A 216 4.84 -2.66 14.69
C GLY A 216 6.22 -2.75 15.34
N ILE A 217 7.08 -3.63 14.82
CA ILE A 217 8.51 -3.69 15.16
C ILE A 217 9.39 -3.03 14.10
N GLU A 218 8.78 -2.40 13.09
CA GLU A 218 9.48 -1.94 11.88
C GLU A 218 9.81 -0.45 11.88
N TYR A 219 9.02 0.32 12.64
CA TYR A 219 9.20 1.76 12.78
C TYR A 219 9.44 2.10 14.24
N ALA A 220 10.41 2.98 14.49
CA ALA A 220 10.63 3.50 15.82
C ALA A 220 9.45 4.39 16.24
N GLY A 221 8.90 4.15 17.43
CA GLY A 221 7.94 5.07 18.03
C GLY A 221 8.58 6.40 18.39
N THR A 222 7.79 7.48 18.35
CA THR A 222 8.20 8.76 18.93
C THR A 222 8.44 8.61 20.43
N GLN A 223 9.26 9.49 21.03
CA GLN A 223 9.52 9.44 22.48
C GLN A 223 8.22 9.49 23.30
N GLU A 224 7.27 10.31 22.86
CA GLU A 224 5.97 10.43 23.49
C GLU A 224 5.14 9.14 23.36
N ALA A 225 5.13 8.50 22.18
CA ALA A 225 4.44 7.24 21.97
C ALA A 225 5.06 6.13 22.84
N LYS A 226 6.39 6.06 22.88
CA LYS A 226 7.15 5.12 23.71
C LYS A 226 6.83 5.30 25.20
N ALA A 227 6.87 6.54 25.69
CA ALA A 227 6.50 6.86 27.08
C ALA A 227 5.07 6.41 27.41
N ARG A 228 4.10 6.71 26.53
CA ARG A 228 2.71 6.28 26.73
C ARG A 228 2.56 4.76 26.76
N TRP A 229 3.20 4.03 25.85
CA TRP A 229 3.14 2.55 25.86
C TRP A 229 3.75 1.97 27.13
N MET A 230 4.87 2.53 27.61
CA MET A 230 5.50 2.09 28.86
C MET A 230 4.63 2.37 30.10
N ILE A 231 3.87 3.47 30.10
CA ILE A 231 2.87 3.77 31.15
C ILE A 231 1.69 2.79 31.09
N MET A 232 1.22 2.45 29.88
CA MET A 232 0.06 1.57 29.67
C MET A 232 0.34 0.09 29.97
N ASP A 233 1.55 -0.39 29.68
CA ASP A 233 1.95 -1.80 29.87
C ASP A 233 3.32 -1.92 30.56
N PRO A 234 3.50 -1.47 31.81
CA PRO A 234 4.82 -1.38 32.45
C PRO A 234 5.56 -2.72 32.54
N LEU A 235 4.82 -3.85 32.49
CA LEU A 235 5.38 -5.20 32.54
C LEU A 235 5.85 -5.73 31.17
N ASN A 236 5.51 -5.04 30.07
CA ASN A 236 5.79 -5.44 28.69
C ASN A 236 5.26 -6.85 28.36
N VAL A 237 3.96 -7.07 28.55
CA VAL A 237 3.29 -8.35 28.27
C VAL A 237 2.32 -8.28 27.09
N PHE A 238 2.06 -7.09 26.56
CA PHE A 238 1.23 -6.86 25.38
C PHE A 238 2.08 -6.41 24.19
N ASN A 239 2.35 -7.34 23.26
CA ASN A 239 3.12 -7.12 22.04
C ASN A 239 4.55 -6.51 22.26
N PRO A 240 5.45 -7.24 22.95
CA PRO A 240 6.81 -6.76 23.22
C PRO A 240 7.59 -6.37 21.96
N GLY A 241 8.43 -5.34 22.07
CA GLY A 241 9.25 -4.83 20.95
C GLY A 241 8.57 -3.78 20.06
N VAL A 242 7.30 -3.45 20.32
CA VAL A 242 6.57 -2.43 19.56
C VAL A 242 7.32 -1.10 19.54
N GLY A 243 7.41 -0.47 18.38
CA GLY A 243 8.04 0.83 18.21
C GLY A 243 9.54 0.83 18.49
N HIS A 244 10.23 -0.32 18.41
CA HIS A 244 11.62 -0.50 18.86
C HIS A 244 11.78 -0.20 20.37
N LEU A 245 10.81 -0.59 21.18
CA LEU A 245 11.00 -0.72 22.63
C LEU A 245 11.68 -2.05 22.96
N SER A 246 12.07 -2.24 24.22
CA SER A 246 12.65 -3.51 24.67
C SER A 246 11.68 -4.68 24.44
N VAL A 247 12.23 -5.86 24.20
CA VAL A 247 11.48 -7.13 24.23
C VAL A 247 11.49 -7.76 25.63
N ASP A 248 12.28 -7.20 26.55
CA ASP A 248 12.41 -7.69 27.92
C ASP A 248 11.24 -7.24 28.80
N ARG A 249 10.94 -8.02 29.83
CA ARG A 249 9.89 -7.70 30.80
C ARG A 249 10.22 -6.45 31.61
N CYS A 250 9.19 -5.82 32.15
CA CYS A 250 9.30 -4.74 33.14
C CYS A 250 9.99 -3.46 32.63
N TYR A 251 9.85 -3.16 31.33
CA TYR A 251 10.51 -2.04 30.65
C TYR A 251 10.06 -0.62 31.11
N GLY A 252 8.98 -0.52 31.90
CA GLY A 252 8.33 0.75 32.27
C GLY A 252 8.47 1.10 33.74
N ASN A 253 9.13 0.25 34.53
CA ASN A 253 9.25 0.44 35.98
C ASN A 253 10.05 1.70 36.38
N ASP A 254 10.92 2.19 35.50
CA ASP A 254 11.71 3.40 35.75
C ASP A 254 10.98 4.70 35.40
N ILE A 255 9.84 4.62 34.69
CA ILE A 255 9.06 5.79 34.24
C ILE A 255 7.99 6.20 35.27
N GLN A 256 7.66 5.32 36.22
CA GLN A 256 6.68 5.57 37.28
C GLN A 256 7.30 6.16 38.57
N LYS A 257 8.60 6.44 38.59
CA LYS A 257 9.30 7.11 39.70
C LYS A 257 9.45 8.60 39.42
#